data_AF-M7WK85-F1
#
_entry.id   AF-M7WK85-F1
#
_cell.length_a   1.000
_cell.length_b   1.000
_cell.length_c   1.000
_cell.angle_alpha   90.00
_cell.angle_beta   90.00
_cell.angle_gamma   90.00
#
_symmetry.space_group_name_H-M   'P 1'
#
loop_
_entity.id
_entity.type
_entity.pdbx_description
1 polymer ?
#
loop_
_entity_poly.entity_id
_entity_poly.type
_entity_poly.pdbx_seq_one_letter_code
_entity_poly.pdbx_strand_id
1 'polypeptide(L)'
;MSGPLLHRCAVCGTSTENRCSGCSKAGGPTIFFCSPDHQKLVWHNHKRVCRDKSAAFVAPPLSDVEYQHYRQVADIKFPHAKPPELRMTIAESVEKALADRKLPKDFERFVAISRTAEDLADSWKQMLLARIRADTAFLMTDPTGGVLKAPFVGSSTPWEFVAAFADLVLLYHPELSPIANQLVRFKHHTLILHTLLSLRLASSSREIPDDWILRSFENVVEALNDDIKYQHMSDIHRFSKMTDLLSEPVKRIVDFETDQGFFPGMGILELTCYPK
;
A
#
# COMPACT_ATOMS: atom_id res chain seq x y z
N MET A 1 -24.79 -0.58 -0.59
CA MET A 1 -24.95 -0.48 -2.05
C MET A 1 -23.58 -0.19 -2.61
N SER A 2 -22.96 -1.16 -3.28
CA SER A 2 -21.63 -1.01 -3.89
C SER A 2 -21.76 0.02 -5.03
N GLY A 3 -20.97 1.09 -4.99
CA GLY A 3 -21.02 2.12 -6.04
C GLY A 3 -20.73 1.52 -7.43
N PRO A 4 -21.29 2.09 -8.52
CA PRO A 4 -21.29 1.53 -9.87
C PRO A 4 -19.93 1.47 -10.60
N LEU A 5 -18.80 1.71 -9.94
CA LEU A 5 -17.52 1.98 -10.61
C LEU A 5 -16.55 0.80 -10.75
N LEU A 6 -16.79 -0.36 -10.12
CA LEU A 6 -15.71 -1.33 -9.88
C LEU A 6 -15.74 -2.62 -10.73
N HIS A 7 -16.43 -2.63 -11.85
CA HIS A 7 -16.39 -3.77 -12.79
C HIS A 7 -15.24 -3.64 -13.79
N ARG A 8 -14.02 -3.35 -13.33
CA ARG A 8 -12.85 -3.09 -14.19
C ARG A 8 -11.67 -3.97 -13.83
N CYS A 9 -10.94 -4.44 -14.83
CA CYS A 9 -9.74 -5.22 -14.61
C CYS A 9 -8.71 -4.42 -13.80
N ALA A 10 -8.21 -5.00 -12.71
CA ALA A 10 -7.21 -4.37 -11.85
C ALA A 10 -5.86 -4.10 -12.55
N VAL A 11 -5.63 -4.68 -13.74
CA VAL A 11 -4.42 -4.50 -14.53
C VAL A 11 -4.60 -3.47 -15.64
N CYS A 12 -5.63 -3.61 -16.48
CA CYS A 12 -5.76 -2.81 -17.70
C CYS A 12 -7.02 -1.92 -17.74
N GLY A 13 -7.83 -1.89 -16.68
CA GLY A 13 -9.05 -1.10 -16.62
C GLY A 13 -10.23 -1.58 -17.49
N THR A 14 -10.04 -2.57 -18.36
CA THR A 14 -11.12 -3.11 -19.21
C THR A 14 -12.29 -3.62 -18.38
N SER A 15 -13.52 -3.27 -18.77
CA SER A 15 -14.73 -3.71 -18.10
C SER A 15 -14.83 -5.24 -18.04
N THR A 16 -15.16 -5.79 -16.86
CA THR A 16 -15.30 -7.23 -16.67
C THR A 16 -16.10 -7.58 -15.41
N GLU A 17 -16.78 -8.73 -15.44
CA GLU A 17 -17.43 -9.35 -14.28
C GLU A 17 -16.60 -10.48 -13.68
N ASN A 18 -15.46 -10.81 -14.29
CA ASN A 18 -14.59 -11.89 -13.87
C ASN A 18 -13.84 -11.51 -12.60
N ARG A 19 -14.26 -12.11 -11.48
CA ARG A 19 -13.67 -11.90 -10.16
C ARG A 19 -12.66 -12.98 -9.78
N CYS A 20 -11.64 -12.61 -9.00
CA CYS A 20 -10.75 -13.56 -8.35
C CYS A 20 -11.56 -14.45 -7.39
N SER A 21 -11.75 -15.71 -7.77
CA SER A 21 -12.53 -16.68 -6.99
C SER A 21 -11.93 -16.94 -5.61
N GLY A 22 -10.60 -16.84 -5.47
CA GLY A 22 -9.92 -16.98 -4.18
C GLY A 22 -10.30 -15.89 -3.19
N CYS A 23 -10.24 -14.62 -3.60
CA CYS A 23 -10.62 -13.49 -2.75
C CYS A 23 -12.11 -13.50 -2.43
N SER A 24 -12.95 -13.73 -3.45
CA SER A 24 -14.41 -13.75 -3.30
C SER A 24 -14.89 -14.84 -2.33
N LYS A 25 -14.32 -16.06 -2.41
CA LYS A 25 -14.72 -17.17 -1.52
C LYS A 25 -14.31 -16.96 -0.07
N ALA A 26 -13.25 -16.22 0.19
CA ALA A 26 -12.74 -15.97 1.53
C ALA A 26 -13.35 -14.70 2.18
N GLY A 27 -14.36 -14.10 1.57
CA GLY A 27 -14.96 -12.85 2.07
C GLY A 27 -14.04 -11.63 1.94
N GLY A 28 -13.00 -11.71 1.09
CA GLY A 28 -12.13 -10.59 0.78
C GLY A 28 -12.74 -9.62 -0.24
N PRO A 29 -12.01 -8.56 -0.60
CA PRO A 29 -12.47 -7.60 -1.60
C PRO A 29 -12.61 -8.29 -2.96
N THR A 30 -13.55 -7.78 -3.76
CA THR A 30 -13.72 -8.27 -5.13
C THR A 30 -12.65 -7.64 -6.01
N ILE A 31 -11.65 -8.43 -6.43
CA ILE A 31 -10.62 -8.02 -7.38
C ILE A 31 -10.95 -8.62 -8.75
N PHE A 32 -11.00 -7.79 -9.78
CA PHE A 32 -11.43 -8.20 -11.12
C PHE A 32 -10.25 -8.35 -12.10
N PHE A 33 -10.35 -9.35 -12.97
CA PHE A 33 -9.38 -9.62 -14.03
C PHE A 33 -10.10 -9.95 -15.33
N CYS A 34 -9.91 -9.19 -16.41
CA CYS A 34 -10.61 -9.44 -17.67
C CYS A 34 -10.18 -10.75 -18.34
N SER A 35 -8.98 -11.27 -18.04
CA SER A 35 -8.47 -12.53 -18.56
C SER A 35 -7.62 -13.29 -17.52
N PRO A 36 -7.45 -14.62 -17.66
CA PRO A 36 -6.50 -15.39 -16.85
C PRO A 36 -5.05 -14.90 -16.98
N ASP A 37 -4.67 -14.33 -18.12
CA ASP A 37 -3.30 -13.88 -18.35
C ASP A 37 -2.99 -12.61 -17.54
N HIS A 38 -3.93 -11.68 -17.40
CA HIS A 38 -3.78 -10.55 -16.48
C HIS A 38 -3.73 -10.99 -15.02
N GLN A 39 -4.46 -12.05 -14.65
CA GLN A 39 -4.33 -12.62 -13.30
C GLN A 39 -2.94 -13.24 -13.11
N LYS A 40 -2.45 -14.04 -14.07
CA LYS A 40 -1.12 -14.68 -14.03
C LYS A 40 0.00 -13.66 -13.92
N LEU A 41 -0.10 -12.55 -14.66
CA LEU A 41 0.88 -11.46 -14.67
C LEU A 41 1.23 -10.98 -13.25
N VAL A 42 0.20 -10.80 -12.41
CA VAL A 42 0.35 -10.30 -11.05
C VAL A 42 0.28 -11.40 -9.97
N TRP A 43 0.14 -12.65 -10.39
CA TRP A 43 -0.14 -13.78 -9.49
C TRP A 43 0.97 -14.03 -8.48
N HIS A 44 2.24 -13.80 -8.84
CA HIS A 44 3.38 -14.07 -7.96
C HIS A 44 3.31 -13.31 -6.64
N ASN A 45 2.80 -12.07 -6.66
CA ASN A 45 2.52 -11.27 -5.47
C ASN A 45 1.11 -11.49 -4.95
N HIS A 46 0.09 -11.45 -5.82
CA HIS A 46 -1.32 -11.58 -5.41
C HIS A 46 -1.60 -12.88 -4.64
N LYS A 47 -0.98 -14.01 -5.02
CA LYS A 47 -1.16 -15.30 -4.34
C LYS A 47 -0.78 -15.29 -2.86
N ARG A 48 0.04 -14.32 -2.42
CA ARG A 48 0.49 -14.20 -1.03
C ARG A 48 -0.60 -13.66 -0.11
N VAL A 49 -1.54 -12.89 -0.66
CA VAL A 49 -2.66 -12.25 0.06
C VAL A 49 -4.04 -12.72 -0.41
N CYS A 50 -4.10 -13.59 -1.42
CA CYS A 50 -5.33 -14.20 -1.91
C CYS A 50 -5.80 -15.36 -1.00
N ARG A 51 -7.06 -15.78 -1.15
CA ARG A 51 -7.72 -16.90 -0.43
C ARG A 51 -7.94 -16.56 1.04
N ASP A 52 -7.64 -17.47 1.96
CA ASP A 52 -7.79 -17.33 3.41
C ASP A 52 -7.22 -16.02 3.98
N LYS A 53 -6.30 -15.38 3.27
CA LYS A 53 -5.63 -14.12 3.66
C LYS A 53 -6.29 -12.86 3.12
N SER A 54 -7.26 -12.97 2.21
CA SER A 54 -7.77 -11.82 1.45
C SER A 54 -8.66 -10.91 2.26
N ALA A 55 -9.36 -11.43 3.28
CA ALA A 55 -10.27 -10.63 4.10
C ALA A 55 -9.55 -9.60 4.97
N ALA A 56 -8.35 -9.93 5.45
CA ALA A 56 -7.57 -9.06 6.35
C ALA A 56 -6.29 -8.50 5.70
N PHE A 57 -5.98 -8.85 4.45
CA PHE A 57 -4.68 -8.56 3.82
C PHE A 57 -3.50 -8.95 4.73
N VAL A 58 -3.33 -10.25 4.98
CA VAL A 58 -2.24 -10.73 5.85
C VAL A 58 -0.92 -10.70 5.08
N ALA A 59 -0.06 -9.74 5.41
CA ALA A 59 1.27 -9.66 4.81
C ALA A 59 2.16 -10.80 5.35
N PRO A 60 3.09 -11.33 4.53
CA PRO A 60 4.01 -12.38 4.96
C PRO A 60 4.98 -11.87 6.05
N PRO A 61 5.76 -12.76 6.68
CA PRO A 61 6.88 -12.34 7.53
C PRO A 61 7.83 -11.41 6.77
N LEU A 62 8.66 -10.66 7.49
CA LEU A 62 9.78 -9.94 6.86
C LEU A 62 10.67 -10.95 6.12
N SER A 63 10.88 -10.70 4.84
CA SER A 63 11.92 -11.35 4.06
C SER A 63 13.31 -10.93 4.57
N ASP A 64 14.33 -11.70 4.21
CA ASP A 64 15.70 -11.35 4.59
C ASP A 64 16.11 -9.98 4.00
N VAL A 65 15.61 -9.62 2.80
CA VAL A 65 15.84 -8.31 2.18
C VAL A 65 15.23 -7.18 3.02
N GLU A 66 13.95 -7.30 3.39
CA GLU A 66 13.27 -6.30 4.26
C GLU A 66 13.98 -6.17 5.62
N TYR A 67 14.44 -7.29 6.17
CA TYR A 67 15.20 -7.27 7.42
C TYR A 67 16.54 -6.55 7.28
N GLN A 68 17.25 -6.73 6.15
CA GLN A 68 18.48 -5.98 5.89
C GLN A 68 18.20 -4.49 5.68
N HIS A 69 17.13 -4.12 4.96
CA HIS A 69 16.73 -2.72 4.83
C HIS A 69 16.45 -2.09 6.20
N TYR A 70 15.66 -2.75 7.03
CA TYR A 70 15.39 -2.30 8.40
C TYR A 70 16.69 -2.05 9.16
N ARG A 71 17.64 -3.00 9.14
CA ARG A 71 18.92 -2.86 9.86
C ARG A 71 19.75 -1.65 9.42
N GLN A 72 19.63 -1.21 8.17
CA GLN A 72 20.37 -0.05 7.67
C GLN A 72 19.82 1.27 8.24
N VAL A 73 18.55 1.31 8.61
CA VAL A 73 17.85 2.54 9.02
C VAL A 73 17.28 2.48 10.44
N ALA A 74 17.43 1.34 11.14
CA ALA A 74 16.82 1.08 12.44
C ALA A 74 17.15 2.14 13.50
N ASP A 75 18.36 2.68 13.45
CA ASP A 75 18.91 3.66 14.40
C ASP A 75 18.81 5.12 13.88
N ILE A 76 18.22 5.34 12.71
CA ILE A 76 18.00 6.68 12.18
C ILE A 76 16.75 7.28 12.84
N LYS A 77 16.91 8.43 13.47
CA LYS A 77 15.79 9.18 14.08
C LYS A 77 14.88 9.73 12.99
N PHE A 78 13.57 9.60 13.15
CA PHE A 78 12.62 10.19 12.21
C PHE A 78 12.79 11.71 12.13
N PRO A 79 13.22 12.27 10.98
CA PRO A 79 13.53 13.69 10.85
C PRO A 79 12.29 14.59 10.98
N HIS A 80 11.10 14.08 10.69
CA HIS A 80 9.86 14.86 10.64
C HIS A 80 9.05 14.88 11.94
N ALA A 81 9.37 14.06 12.94
CA ALA A 81 8.61 14.09 14.18
C ALA A 81 8.79 15.44 14.88
N LYS A 82 7.67 16.10 15.18
CA LYS A 82 7.63 17.34 15.94
C LYS A 82 6.93 17.10 17.27
N PRO A 83 7.47 17.63 18.37
CA PRO A 83 8.72 18.40 18.45
C PRO A 83 9.98 17.49 18.36
N PRO A 84 11.17 18.03 18.02
CA PRO A 84 12.39 17.24 17.74
C PRO A 84 12.84 16.29 18.87
N GLU A 85 12.54 16.64 20.11
CA GLU A 85 12.81 15.85 21.30
C GLU A 85 11.99 14.55 21.39
N LEU A 86 10.88 14.45 20.64
CA LEU A 86 10.09 13.22 20.50
C LEU A 86 10.52 12.35 19.32
N ARG A 87 11.59 12.73 18.60
CA ARG A 87 12.13 11.91 17.51
C ARG A 87 12.70 10.62 18.08
N MET A 88 12.01 9.54 17.77
CA MET A 88 12.48 8.18 18.01
C MET A 88 13.09 7.57 16.75
N THR A 89 13.89 6.53 16.91
CA THR A 89 14.32 5.64 15.83
C THR A 89 13.24 4.58 15.55
N ILE A 90 13.37 3.82 14.45
CA ILE A 90 12.47 2.67 14.24
C ILE A 90 12.67 1.66 15.37
N ALA A 91 13.93 1.38 15.76
CA ALA A 91 14.24 0.46 16.84
C ALA A 91 13.56 0.87 18.16
N GLU A 92 13.67 2.14 18.57
CA GLU A 92 13.03 2.66 19.77
C GLU A 92 11.49 2.54 19.71
N SER A 93 10.89 2.83 18.56
CA SER A 93 9.44 2.70 18.34
C SER A 93 8.97 1.25 18.47
N VAL A 94 9.72 0.31 17.87
CA VAL A 94 9.43 -1.12 17.93
C VAL A 94 9.63 -1.66 19.34
N GLU A 95 10.73 -1.33 20.01
CA GLU A 95 10.99 -1.75 21.39
C GLU A 95 9.90 -1.27 22.35
N LYS A 96 9.44 -0.02 22.18
CA LYS A 96 8.33 0.52 22.94
C LYS A 96 7.04 -0.28 22.69
N ALA A 97 6.71 -0.53 21.42
CA ALA A 97 5.52 -1.30 21.03
C ALA A 97 5.55 -2.74 21.59
N LEU A 98 6.73 -3.37 21.64
CA LEU A 98 6.93 -4.69 22.24
C LEU A 98 6.81 -4.65 23.77
N ALA A 99 7.39 -3.62 24.41
CA ALA A 99 7.33 -3.41 25.86
C ALA A 99 5.88 -3.21 26.35
N ASP A 100 5.09 -2.41 25.64
CA ASP A 100 3.68 -2.14 25.95
C ASP A 100 2.83 -3.44 25.96
N ARG A 101 3.30 -4.48 25.24
CA ARG A 101 2.66 -5.81 25.16
C ARG A 101 3.33 -6.88 26.01
N LYS A 102 4.33 -6.52 26.82
CA LYS A 102 5.12 -7.47 27.64
C LYS A 102 5.80 -8.56 26.78
N LEU A 103 6.17 -8.24 25.55
CA LEU A 103 6.94 -9.11 24.67
C LEU A 103 8.46 -8.88 24.87
N PRO A 104 9.32 -9.82 24.45
CA PRO A 104 10.76 -9.58 24.43
C PRO A 104 11.06 -8.34 23.58
N LYS A 105 11.86 -7.41 24.12
CA LYS A 105 12.26 -6.17 23.41
C LYS A 105 13.21 -6.44 22.25
N ASP A 106 13.83 -7.62 22.23
CA ASP A 106 14.74 -8.05 21.18
C ASP A 106 14.00 -8.19 19.84
N PHE A 107 14.32 -7.29 18.91
CA PHE A 107 13.74 -7.28 17.58
C PHE A 107 14.08 -8.53 16.77
N GLU A 108 15.31 -9.07 16.88
CA GLU A 108 15.67 -10.30 16.17
C GLU A 108 14.80 -11.46 16.64
N ARG A 109 14.57 -11.52 17.95
CA ARG A 109 13.63 -12.49 18.54
C ARG A 109 12.20 -12.25 18.08
N PHE A 110 11.73 -10.99 17.98
CA PHE A 110 10.42 -10.66 17.42
C PHE A 110 10.29 -11.11 15.95
N VAL A 111 11.30 -10.89 15.13
CA VAL A 111 11.32 -11.34 13.73
C VAL A 111 11.30 -12.86 13.66
N ALA A 112 12.09 -13.54 14.49
CA ALA A 112 12.13 -15.00 14.53
C ALA A 112 10.76 -15.61 14.86
N ILE A 113 10.04 -15.07 15.85
CA ILE A 113 8.69 -15.54 16.20
C ILE A 113 7.65 -15.13 15.15
N SER A 114 7.80 -13.97 14.50
CA SER A 114 6.87 -13.50 13.46
C SER A 114 7.02 -14.23 12.12
N ARG A 115 7.92 -15.22 12.03
CA ARG A 115 8.10 -16.07 10.83
C ARG A 115 7.07 -17.19 10.71
N THR A 116 6.27 -17.48 11.74
CA THR A 116 5.25 -18.53 11.68
C THR A 116 3.91 -18.01 11.13
N ALA A 117 3.13 -18.88 10.48
CA ALA A 117 1.85 -18.50 9.89
C ALA A 117 0.75 -18.21 10.94
N GLU A 118 0.76 -18.92 12.08
CA GLU A 118 -0.20 -18.71 13.18
C GLU A 118 0.01 -17.37 13.87
N ASP A 119 1.26 -16.93 14.01
CA ASP A 119 1.59 -15.64 14.62
C ASP A 119 1.13 -14.45 13.77
N LEU A 120 1.06 -14.60 12.44
CA LEU A 120 0.70 -13.53 11.53
C LEU A 120 -0.81 -13.26 11.40
N ALA A 121 -1.65 -14.13 11.98
CA ALA A 121 -3.08 -13.86 12.11
C ALA A 121 -3.38 -12.81 13.21
N ASP A 122 -2.41 -12.50 14.07
CA ASP A 122 -2.53 -11.45 15.08
C ASP A 122 -2.49 -10.06 14.41
N SER A 123 -3.62 -9.36 14.48
CA SER A 123 -3.82 -8.03 13.89
C SER A 123 -2.81 -7.00 14.43
N TRP A 124 -2.38 -7.12 15.68
CA TRP A 124 -1.37 -6.25 16.26
C TRP A 124 0.01 -6.48 15.66
N LYS A 125 0.42 -7.74 15.49
CA LYS A 125 1.71 -8.07 14.86
C LYS A 125 1.72 -7.60 13.40
N GLN A 126 0.61 -7.78 12.66
CA GLN A 126 0.46 -7.22 11.31
C GLN A 126 0.59 -5.70 11.29
N MET A 127 -0.02 -5.00 12.25
CA MET A 127 0.09 -3.55 12.37
C MET A 127 1.55 -3.11 12.64
N LEU A 128 2.26 -3.80 13.53
CA LEU A 128 3.67 -3.53 13.82
C LEU A 128 4.56 -3.79 12.60
N LEU A 129 4.34 -4.90 11.89
CA LEU A 129 5.05 -5.21 10.64
C LEU A 129 4.80 -4.17 9.54
N ALA A 130 3.56 -3.73 9.37
CA ALA A 130 3.21 -2.67 8.44
C ALA A 130 3.94 -1.37 8.82
N ARG A 131 4.00 -1.04 10.12
CA ARG A 131 4.72 0.14 10.59
C ARG A 131 6.22 0.08 10.28
N ILE A 132 6.86 -1.03 10.62
CA ILE A 132 8.29 -1.27 10.33
C ILE A 132 8.56 -1.10 8.84
N ARG A 133 7.72 -1.70 7.98
CA ARG A 133 7.83 -1.63 6.53
C ARG A 133 7.68 -0.21 5.99
N ALA A 134 6.67 0.53 6.44
CA ALA A 134 6.44 1.91 6.00
C ALA A 134 7.61 2.82 6.41
N ASP A 135 7.99 2.78 7.69
CA ASP A 135 9.08 3.58 8.23
C ASP A 135 10.42 3.27 7.54
N THR A 136 10.71 1.97 7.31
CA THR A 136 11.88 1.53 6.56
C THR A 136 11.87 2.08 5.14
N ALA A 137 10.74 1.96 4.42
CA ALA A 137 10.62 2.44 3.06
C ALA A 137 10.84 3.96 2.93
N PHE A 138 10.30 4.75 3.87
CA PHE A 138 10.49 6.20 3.89
C PHE A 138 11.96 6.57 4.17
N LEU A 139 12.59 5.97 5.19
CA LEU A 139 13.98 6.28 5.53
C LEU A 139 14.97 5.80 4.46
N MET A 140 14.69 4.69 3.78
CA MET A 140 15.48 4.25 2.62
C MET A 140 15.36 5.19 1.42
N THR A 141 14.23 5.92 1.30
CA THR A 141 13.98 6.85 0.18
C THR A 141 14.53 8.25 0.45
N ASP A 142 14.36 8.75 1.67
CA ASP A 142 14.86 10.06 2.10
C ASP A 142 15.30 10.00 3.58
N PRO A 143 16.55 9.59 3.85
CA PRO A 143 17.08 9.52 5.22
C PRO A 143 17.24 10.89 5.86
N THR A 144 17.25 11.97 5.06
CA THR A 144 17.38 13.35 5.55
C THR A 144 16.05 13.93 6.00
N GLY A 145 14.94 13.37 5.49
CA GLY A 145 13.59 13.88 5.68
C GLY A 145 13.46 15.33 5.32
N GLY A 146 13.80 15.67 4.08
CA GLY A 146 13.46 16.97 3.53
C GLY A 146 11.95 17.04 3.28
N VAL A 147 11.40 16.03 2.61
CA VAL A 147 9.98 15.96 2.22
C VAL A 147 9.54 14.50 2.29
N LEU A 148 8.38 14.24 2.91
CA LEU A 148 7.79 12.90 2.88
C LEU A 148 7.49 12.53 1.44
N LYS A 149 8.21 11.53 0.93
CA LYS A 149 8.10 11.03 -0.45
C LYS A 149 7.66 9.58 -0.39
N ALA A 150 6.66 9.22 -1.20
CA ALA A 150 6.33 7.82 -1.41
C ALA A 150 7.57 7.06 -1.92
N PRO A 151 7.80 5.82 -1.44
CA PRO A 151 8.96 5.06 -1.84
C PRO A 151 8.93 4.73 -3.32
N PHE A 152 10.10 4.75 -3.95
CA PHE A 152 10.24 4.31 -5.32
C PHE A 152 10.23 2.79 -5.41
N VAL A 153 9.53 2.22 -6.38
CA VAL A 153 9.43 0.77 -6.58
C VAL A 153 10.79 0.08 -6.76
N GLY A 154 11.80 0.78 -7.29
CA GLY A 154 13.15 0.22 -7.44
C GLY A 154 13.96 0.13 -6.14
N SER A 155 13.52 0.76 -5.06
CA SER A 155 14.21 0.80 -3.77
C SER A 155 13.42 0.12 -2.64
N SER A 156 12.29 -0.51 -2.93
CA SER A 156 11.42 -1.13 -1.95
C SER A 156 10.96 -2.51 -2.39
N THR A 157 10.77 -3.41 -1.45
CA THR A 157 10.02 -4.64 -1.67
C THR A 157 8.52 -4.36 -1.85
N PRO A 158 7.73 -5.30 -2.41
CA PRO A 158 6.29 -5.11 -2.56
C PRO A 158 5.56 -4.74 -1.26
N TRP A 159 6.02 -5.26 -0.12
CA TRP A 159 5.37 -5.06 1.17
C TRP A 159 5.75 -3.74 1.83
N GLU A 160 7.01 -3.30 1.67
CA GLU A 160 7.46 -1.95 2.02
C GLU A 160 6.66 -0.90 1.24
N PHE A 161 6.48 -1.11 -0.07
CA PHE A 161 5.71 -0.22 -0.92
C PHE A 161 4.23 -0.14 -0.49
N VAL A 162 3.57 -1.29 -0.31
CA VAL A 162 2.16 -1.33 0.15
C VAL A 162 1.99 -0.68 1.52
N ALA A 163 2.91 -0.94 2.45
CA ALA A 163 2.84 -0.37 3.79
C ALA A 163 3.02 1.15 3.78
N ALA A 164 3.99 1.66 3.02
CA ALA A 164 4.21 3.10 2.90
C ALA A 164 3.03 3.82 2.23
N PHE A 165 2.44 3.23 1.18
CA PHE A 165 1.21 3.76 0.56
C PHE A 165 0.06 3.82 1.56
N ALA A 166 -0.13 2.78 2.37
CA ALA A 166 -1.15 2.79 3.41
C ALA A 166 -0.85 3.85 4.49
N ASP A 167 0.40 4.01 4.92
CA ASP A 167 0.79 5.02 5.92
C ASP A 167 0.59 6.45 5.40
N LEU A 168 0.82 6.70 4.11
CA LEU A 168 0.46 7.96 3.45
C LEU A 168 -1.04 8.23 3.52
N VAL A 169 -1.90 7.23 3.31
CA VAL A 169 -3.34 7.42 3.46
C VAL A 169 -3.69 7.78 4.90
N LEU A 170 -3.12 7.08 5.88
CA LEU A 170 -3.37 7.31 7.31
C LEU A 170 -2.89 8.68 7.80
N LEU A 171 -1.85 9.24 7.18
CA LEU A 171 -1.40 10.59 7.49
C LEU A 171 -2.50 11.64 7.23
N TYR A 172 -3.31 11.43 6.19
CA TYR A 172 -4.42 12.32 5.83
C TYR A 172 -5.77 11.87 6.41
N HIS A 173 -5.88 10.59 6.77
CA HIS A 173 -7.08 9.93 7.29
C HIS A 173 -6.78 9.15 8.59
N PRO A 174 -6.38 9.83 9.68
CA PRO A 174 -6.02 9.18 10.94
C PRO A 174 -7.20 8.44 11.59
N GLU A 175 -8.45 8.78 11.23
CA GLU A 175 -9.66 8.09 11.65
C GLU A 175 -9.72 6.62 11.22
N LEU A 176 -8.91 6.23 10.24
CA LEU A 176 -8.81 4.84 9.76
C LEU A 176 -7.91 3.96 10.64
N SER A 177 -7.29 4.51 11.68
CA SER A 177 -6.42 3.75 12.60
C SER A 177 -7.25 3.06 13.71
N PRO A 178 -6.95 1.80 14.09
CA PRO A 178 -5.81 0.97 13.66
C PRO A 178 -6.01 0.09 12.40
N ILE A 179 -4.87 -0.16 11.75
CA ILE A 179 -4.61 -0.51 10.32
C ILE A 179 -5.06 -1.90 9.86
N ALA A 180 -5.17 -2.88 10.75
CA ALA A 180 -5.10 -4.28 10.34
C ALA A 180 -6.24 -4.69 9.40
N ASN A 181 -7.45 -4.15 9.59
CA ASN A 181 -8.64 -4.56 8.84
C ASN A 181 -9.16 -3.52 7.85
N GLN A 182 -8.51 -2.36 7.73
CA GLN A 182 -8.92 -1.30 6.81
C GLN A 182 -8.04 -1.30 5.56
N LEU A 183 -8.51 -0.63 4.50
CA LEU A 183 -7.77 -0.47 3.25
C LEU A 183 -7.46 -1.81 2.57
N VAL A 184 -8.29 -2.84 2.78
CA VAL A 184 -8.01 -4.20 2.27
C VAL A 184 -8.00 -4.21 0.75
N ARG A 185 -9.01 -3.60 0.11
CA ARG A 185 -9.05 -3.47 -1.36
C ARG A 185 -7.91 -2.58 -1.86
N PHE A 186 -7.68 -1.44 -1.19
CA PHE A 186 -6.57 -0.54 -1.51
C PHE A 186 -5.23 -1.27 -1.53
N LYS A 187 -4.88 -1.99 -0.47
CA LYS A 187 -3.64 -2.76 -0.35
C LYS A 187 -3.50 -3.82 -1.47
N HIS A 188 -4.59 -4.47 -1.87
CA HIS A 188 -4.58 -5.40 -3.02
C HIS A 188 -4.23 -4.68 -4.33
N HIS A 189 -4.87 -3.55 -4.63
CA HIS A 189 -4.56 -2.78 -5.83
C HIS A 189 -3.16 -2.17 -5.78
N THR A 190 -2.68 -1.73 -4.62
CA THR A 190 -1.31 -1.22 -4.47
C THR A 190 -0.28 -2.30 -4.76
N LEU A 191 -0.54 -3.55 -4.34
CA LEU A 191 0.33 -4.70 -4.64
C LEU A 191 0.34 -5.02 -6.15
N ILE A 192 -0.80 -4.89 -6.82
CA ILE A 192 -0.93 -5.05 -8.27
C ILE A 192 -0.16 -3.95 -8.99
N LEU A 193 -0.35 -2.68 -8.60
CA LEU A 193 0.37 -1.54 -9.15
C LEU A 193 1.88 -1.71 -8.99
N HIS A 194 2.36 -2.03 -7.78
CA HIS A 194 3.78 -2.31 -7.53
C HIS A 194 4.33 -3.37 -8.50
N THR A 195 3.54 -4.42 -8.76
CA THR A 195 3.94 -5.49 -9.66
C THR A 195 4.12 -4.98 -11.09
N LEU A 196 3.18 -4.18 -11.60
CA LEU A 196 3.27 -3.59 -12.94
C LEU A 196 4.44 -2.61 -13.06
N LEU A 197 4.64 -1.75 -12.07
CA LEU A 197 5.77 -0.82 -12.02
C LEU A 197 7.11 -1.58 -11.99
N SER A 198 7.21 -2.65 -11.20
CA SER A 198 8.40 -3.49 -11.11
C SER A 198 8.72 -4.17 -12.45
N LEU A 199 7.70 -4.74 -13.10
CA LEU A 199 7.86 -5.37 -14.42
C LEU A 199 8.27 -4.34 -15.48
N ARG A 200 7.69 -3.14 -15.45
CA ARG A 200 8.06 -2.05 -16.36
C ARG A 200 9.51 -1.59 -16.17
N LEU A 201 10.03 -1.61 -14.95
CA LEU A 201 11.43 -1.28 -14.68
C LEU A 201 12.40 -2.41 -15.05
N ALA A 202 12.00 -3.66 -14.83
CA ALA A 202 12.83 -4.83 -15.09
C ALA A 202 12.94 -5.17 -16.60
N SER A 203 11.85 -4.97 -17.34
CA SER A 203 11.84 -5.17 -18.78
C SER A 203 12.50 -3.98 -19.47
N SER A 204 13.64 -4.21 -20.13
CA SER A 204 14.20 -3.25 -21.09
C SER A 204 13.29 -3.00 -22.31
N SER A 205 12.21 -3.79 -22.44
CA SER A 205 11.12 -3.63 -23.40
C SER A 205 9.86 -3.00 -22.76
N ARG A 206 9.14 -2.18 -23.54
CA ARG A 206 7.86 -1.54 -23.17
C ARG A 206 6.67 -2.52 -23.08
N GLU A 207 6.88 -3.74 -22.59
CA GLU A 207 5.87 -4.81 -22.57
C GLU A 207 4.65 -4.50 -21.71
N ILE A 208 4.83 -3.69 -20.65
CA ILE A 208 3.72 -3.17 -19.85
C ILE A 208 3.31 -1.81 -20.43
N PRO A 209 2.13 -1.67 -21.08
CA PRO A 209 1.68 -0.39 -21.60
C PRO A 209 1.49 0.66 -20.51
N ASP A 210 1.76 1.92 -20.82
CA ASP A 210 1.61 3.03 -19.90
C ASP A 210 0.16 3.15 -19.41
N ASP A 211 -0.83 2.96 -20.29
CA ASP A 211 -2.25 2.94 -19.91
C ASP A 211 -2.56 1.87 -18.87
N TRP A 212 -1.93 0.69 -18.88
CA TRP A 212 -2.17 -0.31 -17.82
C TRP A 212 -1.69 0.18 -16.46
N ILE A 213 -0.53 0.85 -16.40
CA ILE A 213 -0.03 1.44 -15.15
C ILE A 213 -0.98 2.52 -14.65
N LEU A 214 -1.44 3.40 -15.55
CA LEU A 214 -2.39 4.46 -15.22
C LEU A 214 -3.72 3.89 -14.71
N ARG A 215 -4.33 2.93 -15.43
CA ARG A 215 -5.57 2.26 -14.97
C ARG A 215 -5.37 1.51 -13.66
N SER A 216 -4.23 0.88 -13.45
CA SER A 216 -3.94 0.25 -12.16
C SER A 216 -3.81 1.27 -11.03
N PHE A 217 -3.26 2.46 -11.29
CA PHE A 217 -3.18 3.54 -10.31
C PHE A 217 -4.54 4.16 -10.01
N GLU A 218 -5.38 4.38 -11.02
CA GLU A 218 -6.78 4.79 -10.84
C GLU A 218 -7.53 3.82 -9.92
N ASN A 219 -7.38 2.50 -10.14
CA ASN A 219 -7.98 1.49 -9.27
C ASN A 219 -7.46 1.54 -7.81
N VAL A 220 -6.20 1.92 -7.58
CA VAL A 220 -5.67 2.14 -6.21
C VAL A 220 -6.41 3.29 -5.55
N VAL A 221 -6.58 4.40 -6.25
CA VAL A 221 -7.22 5.60 -5.71
C VAL A 221 -8.73 5.38 -5.52
N GLU A 222 -9.41 4.77 -6.49
CA GLU A 222 -10.82 4.39 -6.35
C GLU A 222 -11.08 3.41 -5.20
N ALA A 223 -10.09 2.57 -4.85
CA ALA A 223 -10.21 1.66 -3.72
C ALA A 223 -10.32 2.37 -2.36
N LEU A 224 -9.91 3.64 -2.27
CA LEU A 224 -10.08 4.44 -1.06
C LEU A 224 -11.55 4.74 -0.75
N ASN A 225 -12.42 4.77 -1.76
CA ASN A 225 -13.85 5.03 -1.58
C ASN A 225 -14.58 3.90 -0.80
N ASP A 226 -13.93 2.76 -0.55
CA ASP A 226 -14.49 1.71 0.33
C ASP A 226 -14.45 2.09 1.81
N ASP A 227 -13.39 2.76 2.21
CA ASP A 227 -13.08 3.04 3.61
C ASP A 227 -13.27 4.52 3.97
N ILE A 228 -13.21 5.42 2.98
CA ILE A 228 -13.25 6.87 3.17
C ILE A 228 -14.54 7.45 2.59
N LYS A 229 -15.24 8.24 3.41
CA LYS A 229 -16.42 8.99 2.98
C LYS A 229 -16.08 10.47 2.94
N TYR A 230 -16.05 11.04 1.75
CA TYR A 230 -15.75 12.46 1.54
C TYR A 230 -17.05 13.28 1.64
N GLN A 231 -17.16 14.15 2.64
CA GLN A 231 -18.39 14.92 2.93
C GLN A 231 -18.19 16.42 2.79
N HIS A 232 -16.97 16.91 2.97
CA HIS A 232 -16.65 18.33 3.04
C HIS A 232 -15.59 18.72 2.00
N MET A 233 -15.59 20.00 1.61
CA MET A 233 -14.55 20.57 0.72
C MET A 233 -13.13 20.38 1.26
N SER A 234 -12.96 20.36 2.59
CA SER A 234 -11.67 20.05 3.21
C SER A 234 -11.15 18.65 2.87
N ASP A 235 -12.05 17.72 2.57
CA ASP A 235 -11.69 16.34 2.28
C ASP A 235 -11.15 16.23 0.85
N ILE A 236 -11.61 17.09 -0.06
CA ILE A 236 -11.04 17.22 -1.41
C ILE A 236 -9.58 17.68 -1.33
N HIS A 237 -9.28 18.66 -0.48
CA HIS A 237 -7.90 19.14 -0.30
C HIS A 237 -6.97 18.05 0.27
N ARG A 238 -7.47 17.27 1.25
CA ARG A 238 -6.74 16.12 1.80
C ARG A 238 -6.50 15.06 0.72
N PHE A 239 -7.54 14.74 -0.04
CA PHE A 239 -7.46 13.79 -1.13
C PHE A 239 -6.48 14.20 -2.23
N SER A 240 -6.53 15.47 -2.65
CA SER A 240 -5.63 16.01 -3.66
C SER A 240 -4.17 15.88 -3.22
N LYS A 241 -3.84 16.32 -2.00
CA LYS A 241 -2.49 16.17 -1.43
C LYS A 241 -2.04 14.73 -1.29
N MET A 242 -2.92 13.85 -0.83
CA MET A 242 -2.63 12.42 -0.72
C MET A 242 -2.36 11.82 -2.11
N THR A 243 -3.22 12.11 -3.09
CA THR A 243 -3.08 11.62 -4.47
C THR A 243 -1.80 12.12 -5.12
N ASP A 244 -1.41 13.37 -4.89
CA ASP A 244 -0.13 13.91 -5.36
C ASP A 244 1.04 13.05 -4.84
N LEU A 245 1.08 12.77 -3.54
CA LEU A 245 2.13 11.94 -2.93
C LEU A 245 2.12 10.49 -3.46
N LEU A 246 0.94 9.90 -3.65
CA LEU A 246 0.80 8.55 -4.21
C LEU A 246 1.18 8.48 -5.69
N SER A 247 1.01 9.59 -6.43
CA SER A 247 1.33 9.67 -7.87
C SER A 247 2.82 9.76 -8.15
N GLU A 248 3.62 10.30 -7.23
CA GLU A 248 5.07 10.51 -7.38
C GLU A 248 5.84 9.27 -7.89
N PRO A 249 5.74 8.08 -7.27
CA PRO A 249 6.46 6.90 -7.73
C PRO A 249 5.96 6.39 -9.10
N VAL A 250 4.71 6.68 -9.46
CA VAL A 250 4.14 6.36 -10.79
C VAL A 250 4.69 7.32 -11.84
N LYS A 251 4.74 8.63 -11.53
CA LYS A 251 5.24 9.70 -12.41
C LYS A 251 6.71 9.54 -12.79
N ARG A 252 7.49 8.83 -11.97
CA ARG A 252 8.90 8.47 -12.28
C ARG A 252 9.03 7.42 -13.38
N ILE A 253 7.95 6.71 -13.72
CA ILE A 253 7.95 5.61 -14.69
C ILE A 253 7.11 5.97 -15.93
N VAL A 254 5.99 6.66 -15.72
CA VAL A 254 5.08 7.11 -16.78
C VAL A 254 4.80 8.60 -16.54
N ASP A 255 4.96 9.47 -17.54
CA ASP A 255 4.55 10.87 -17.41
C ASP A 255 3.05 11.00 -17.72
N PHE A 256 2.30 11.64 -16.82
CA PHE A 256 0.85 11.78 -16.92
C PHE A 256 0.34 12.99 -16.16
N GLU A 257 -0.88 13.41 -16.51
CA GLU A 257 -1.70 14.36 -15.78
C GLU A 257 -2.88 13.67 -15.12
N THR A 258 -3.41 14.30 -14.07
CA THR A 258 -4.57 13.80 -13.34
C THR A 258 -5.70 14.81 -13.39
N ASP A 259 -6.90 14.33 -13.66
CA ASP A 259 -8.15 15.05 -13.44
C ASP A 259 -8.90 14.41 -12.26
N GLN A 260 -9.37 15.23 -11.34
CA GLN A 260 -10.02 14.79 -10.10
C GLN A 260 -11.49 15.20 -10.14
N GLY A 261 -12.37 14.20 -10.18
CA GLY A 261 -13.81 14.38 -10.06
C GLY A 261 -14.27 14.21 -8.61
N PHE A 262 -15.07 15.15 -8.11
CA PHE A 262 -15.79 14.99 -6.84
C PHE A 262 -17.29 15.02 -7.08
N PHE A 263 -18.00 14.05 -6.53
CA PHE A 263 -19.46 13.95 -6.60
C PHE A 263 -20.09 14.20 -5.22
N PRO A 264 -20.42 15.46 -4.88
CA PRO A 264 -21.09 15.81 -3.64
C PRO A 264 -22.39 15.01 -3.49
N GLY A 265 -22.54 14.30 -2.36
CA GLY A 265 -23.72 13.46 -2.07
C GLY A 265 -23.52 11.96 -2.30
N MET A 266 -22.61 11.57 -3.19
CA MET A 266 -22.13 10.17 -3.24
C MET A 266 -20.91 9.97 -2.35
N GLY A 267 -20.16 11.04 -2.07
CA GLY A 267 -18.92 10.97 -1.30
C GLY A 267 -17.85 10.13 -2.00
N ILE A 268 -17.90 10.11 -3.33
CA ILE A 268 -17.00 9.37 -4.20
C ILE A 268 -16.06 10.36 -4.87
N LEU A 269 -14.78 10.01 -4.87
CA LEU A 269 -13.75 10.67 -5.67
C LEU A 269 -13.37 9.76 -6.84
N GLU A 270 -13.33 10.35 -8.03
CA GLU A 270 -12.84 9.72 -9.24
C GLU A 270 -11.52 10.37 -9.63
N LEU A 271 -10.55 9.55 -10.00
CA LEU A 271 -9.28 10.00 -10.55
C LEU A 271 -9.19 9.47 -11.97
N THR A 272 -9.00 10.36 -12.94
CA THR A 272 -8.64 9.94 -14.30
C THR A 272 -7.22 10.41 -14.61
N CYS A 273 -6.42 9.49 -15.12
CA CYS A 273 -5.04 9.73 -15.53
C CYS A 273 -4.96 9.78 -17.05
N TYR A 274 -4.24 10.76 -17.58
CA TYR A 274 -4.02 10.93 -19.02
C TYR A 274 -2.51 10.99 -19.31
N PRO A 275 -1.99 10.18 -20.24
CA PRO A 275 -0.58 10.27 -20.61
C PRO A 275 -0.28 11.64 -21.23
N LYS A 276 0.92 12.16 -20.97
CA LYS A 276 1.43 13.37 -21.64
C LYS A 276 2.11 13.08 -22.96
#